data_AF-A0A959B3T9-F1
#
_entry.id   AF-A0A959B3T9-F1
#
_cell.length_a   1.000
_cell.length_b   1.000
_cell.length_c   1.000
_cell.angle_alpha   90.00
_cell.angle_beta   90.00
_cell.angle_gamma   90.00
#
_symmetry.space_group_name_H-M   'P 1'
#
loop_
_entity.id
_entity.type
_entity.pdbx_description
1 polymer ?
#
loop_
_entity_poly.entity_id
_entity_poly.type
_entity_poly.pdbx_seq_one_letter_code
_entity_poly.pdbx_strand_id
1 'polypeptide(L)'
;PLVMAPDPIGLIKAASDINSMDSPNPKISVKVSGDNLPAAISQLRQAWNKVAPEQAFNYTFLDENIDRQYRAERRFSQVVRYSTVLAIFIACLGLFGMATLGIAQRTKEIGVRKILGATTGDIIWLLSKNFTLLVGIAALLAIPLAWYFMSGWLEDFAYRISISPLTLGLAGLVALLFTWLIVGWQSARAALGRPVDALRTE
;
A
#
# COMPACT_ATOMS: atom_id res chain seq x y z
N PRO A 1 -25.14 26.27 8.36
CA PRO A 1 -25.80 25.04 7.85
C PRO A 1 -25.93 23.99 8.97
N LEU A 2 -27.06 23.28 9.03
CA LEU A 2 -27.37 22.35 10.11
C LEU A 2 -26.74 20.96 9.88
N VAL A 3 -26.03 20.44 10.88
CA VAL A 3 -25.38 19.12 10.85
C VAL A 3 -26.05 18.19 11.86
N MET A 4 -26.56 17.05 11.40
CA MET A 4 -27.37 16.13 12.20
C MET A 4 -26.67 14.76 12.30
N ALA A 5 -26.54 14.23 13.52
CA ALA A 5 -25.83 12.98 13.82
C ALA A 5 -26.54 12.13 14.91
N PRO A 6 -26.62 10.79 14.80
CA PRO A 6 -27.31 9.94 15.77
C PRO A 6 -26.55 9.65 17.09
N ASP A 7 -25.20 9.75 17.12
CA ASP A 7 -24.40 9.28 18.25
C ASP A 7 -23.26 10.26 18.64
N PRO A 8 -23.11 10.71 19.90
CA PRO A 8 -22.29 11.89 20.19
C PRO A 8 -20.86 11.60 20.67
N ILE A 9 -20.58 10.54 21.43
CA ILE A 9 -19.32 10.48 22.21
C ILE A 9 -18.11 10.08 21.34
N GLY A 10 -18.27 9.16 20.40
CA GLY A 10 -17.19 8.74 19.49
C GLY A 10 -16.95 9.71 18.32
N LEU A 11 -17.99 10.46 17.92
CA LEU A 11 -17.98 11.28 16.71
C LEU A 11 -17.58 12.74 16.97
N ILE A 12 -17.74 13.27 18.18
CA ILE A 12 -17.27 14.63 18.52
C ILE A 12 -15.73 14.73 18.45
N LYS A 13 -15.01 13.64 18.78
CA LYS A 13 -13.55 13.59 18.68
C LYS A 13 -13.03 13.52 17.23
N ALA A 14 -13.81 12.92 16.33
CA ALA A 14 -13.49 12.88 14.90
C ALA A 14 -13.92 14.16 14.17
N ALA A 15 -14.98 14.81 14.64
CA ALA A 15 -15.50 16.05 14.06
C ALA A 15 -14.68 17.30 14.44
N SER A 16 -13.94 17.28 15.56
CA SER A 16 -13.00 18.35 15.91
C SER A 16 -11.82 18.45 14.95
N ASP A 17 -11.46 17.36 14.25
CA ASP A 17 -10.39 17.33 13.25
C ASP A 17 -10.85 17.81 11.87
N ILE A 18 -12.16 17.83 11.62
CA ILE A 18 -12.72 18.35 10.38
C ILE A 18 -12.73 19.87 10.51
N ASN A 19 -11.78 20.56 9.87
CA ASN A 19 -11.62 22.01 9.71
C ASN A 19 -12.96 22.77 9.54
N SER A 20 -13.70 22.92 10.63
CA SER A 20 -15.03 23.52 10.68
C SER A 20 -14.96 25.00 11.05
N MET A 21 -13.76 25.49 11.38
CA MET A 21 -13.48 26.87 11.75
C MET A 21 -13.29 27.81 10.55
N ASP A 22 -13.19 27.28 9.32
CA ASP A 22 -12.83 28.06 8.12
C ASP A 22 -14.03 28.40 7.20
N SER A 23 -15.26 28.26 7.70
CA SER A 23 -16.46 28.66 6.95
C SER A 23 -17.00 29.99 7.50
N PRO A 24 -17.18 31.04 6.68
CA PRO A 24 -17.68 32.35 7.11
C PRO A 24 -19.15 32.34 7.63
N ASN A 25 -19.84 31.20 7.54
CA ASN A 25 -21.21 31.03 8.01
C ASN A 25 -21.27 30.07 9.21
N PRO A 26 -21.90 30.45 10.34
CA PRO A 26 -22.00 29.61 11.53
C PRO A 26 -22.74 28.29 11.20
N LYS A 27 -22.13 27.17 11.61
CA LYS A 27 -22.72 25.83 11.50
C LYS A 27 -23.30 25.45 12.85
N ILE A 28 -24.55 24.99 12.88
CA ILE A 28 -25.23 24.56 14.10
C ILE A 28 -25.40 23.05 14.00
N SER A 29 -24.90 22.29 14.97
CA SER A 29 -25.12 20.84 15.02
C SER A 29 -26.32 20.53 15.92
N VAL A 30 -27.25 19.72 15.42
CA VAL A 30 -28.45 19.32 16.18
C VAL A 30 -28.55 17.81 16.13
N LYS A 31 -28.49 17.17 17.31
CA LYS A 31 -28.72 15.73 17.44
C LYS A 31 -30.21 15.46 17.43
N VAL A 32 -30.68 14.55 16.58
CA VAL A 32 -32.07 14.08 16.55
C VAL A 32 -32.09 12.61 16.94
N SER A 33 -32.91 12.25 17.93
CA SER A 33 -33.03 10.87 18.43
C SER A 33 -34.32 10.23 17.91
N GLY A 34 -34.20 9.10 17.19
CA GLY A 34 -35.29 8.15 16.93
C GLY A 34 -36.10 8.31 15.63
N ASP A 35 -36.56 7.16 15.12
CA ASP A 35 -37.36 6.73 13.95
C ASP A 35 -38.15 7.72 13.06
N ASN A 36 -38.37 8.97 13.47
CA ASN A 36 -39.19 9.94 12.75
C ASN A 36 -38.38 11.16 12.27
N LEU A 37 -37.28 10.89 11.57
CA LEU A 37 -36.41 11.87 10.89
C LEU A 37 -37.18 12.94 10.08
N PRO A 38 -38.21 12.58 9.27
CA PRO A 38 -38.96 13.56 8.48
C PRO A 38 -39.72 14.57 9.35
N ALA A 39 -40.28 14.13 10.48
CA ALA A 39 -41.04 14.98 11.38
C ALA A 39 -40.13 15.99 12.11
N ALA A 40 -38.96 15.55 12.57
CA ALA A 40 -37.98 16.43 13.21
C ALA A 40 -37.47 17.53 12.25
N ILE A 41 -37.19 17.19 10.99
CA ILE A 41 -36.76 18.17 9.97
C ILE A 41 -37.83 19.23 9.73
N SER A 42 -39.12 18.84 9.70
CA SER A 42 -40.22 19.77 9.51
C SER A 42 -40.36 20.78 10.67
N GLN A 43 -40.19 20.32 11.92
CA GLN A 43 -40.21 21.18 13.11
C GLN A 43 -39.00 22.13 13.14
N LEU A 44 -37.81 21.64 12.80
CA LEU A 44 -36.60 22.44 12.67
C LEU A 44 -36.74 23.52 11.59
N ARG A 45 -37.34 23.19 10.43
CA ARG A 45 -37.59 24.15 9.36
C ARG A 45 -38.54 25.27 9.82
N GLN A 46 -39.61 24.93 10.53
CA GLN A 46 -40.56 25.93 11.05
C GLN A 46 -39.91 26.83 12.12
N ALA A 47 -39.11 26.26 13.03
CA ALA A 47 -38.38 27.03 14.02
C ALA A 47 -37.34 27.96 13.36
N TRP A 48 -36.63 27.48 12.34
CA TRP A 48 -35.66 28.25 11.58
C TRP A 48 -36.30 29.45 10.85
N ASN A 49 -37.42 29.22 10.18
CA ASN A 49 -38.15 30.29 9.47
C ASN A 49 -38.65 31.40 10.40
N LYS A 50 -38.87 31.12 11.69
CA LYS A 50 -39.25 32.14 12.70
C LYS A 50 -38.07 32.98 13.17
N VAL A 51 -36.87 32.42 13.18
CA VAL A 51 -35.65 33.07 13.70
C VAL A 51 -34.87 33.79 12.59
N ALA A 52 -34.84 33.21 11.37
CA ALA A 52 -34.06 33.72 10.25
C ALA A 52 -34.81 33.52 8.90
N PRO A 53 -35.87 34.31 8.64
CA PRO A 53 -36.71 34.17 7.44
C PRO A 53 -35.97 34.45 6.12
N GLU A 54 -34.90 35.26 6.14
CA GLU A 54 -34.12 35.60 4.93
C GLU A 54 -33.05 34.55 4.56
N GLN A 55 -32.85 33.51 5.37
CA GLN A 55 -31.84 32.47 5.11
C GLN A 55 -32.49 31.14 4.75
N ALA A 56 -32.16 30.61 3.57
CA ALA A 56 -32.62 29.30 3.14
C ALA A 56 -32.19 28.19 4.11
N PHE A 57 -33.13 27.34 4.50
CA PHE A 57 -32.89 26.18 5.38
C PHE A 57 -32.08 25.10 4.64
N ASN A 58 -30.76 25.17 4.78
CA ASN A 58 -29.82 24.18 4.25
C ASN A 58 -29.34 23.24 5.37
N TYR A 59 -29.64 21.95 5.23
CA TYR A 59 -29.22 20.89 6.13
C TYR A 59 -28.40 19.84 5.38
N THR A 60 -27.41 19.28 6.06
CA THR A 60 -26.61 18.16 5.53
C THR A 60 -26.55 17.09 6.60
N PHE A 61 -26.89 15.85 6.24
CA PHE A 61 -26.70 14.73 7.15
C PHE A 61 -25.21 14.46 7.32
N LEU A 62 -24.78 14.32 8.57
CA LEU A 62 -23.39 13.99 8.85
C LEU A 62 -23.04 12.63 8.22
N ASP A 63 -23.96 11.67 8.31
CA ASP A 63 -23.81 10.32 7.74
C ASP A 63 -23.53 10.37 6.23
N GLU A 64 -24.23 11.20 5.47
CA GLU A 64 -24.03 11.34 4.02
C GLU A 64 -22.70 12.04 3.65
N ASN A 65 -22.21 12.92 4.52
CA ASN A 65 -20.91 13.57 4.34
C ASN A 65 -19.75 12.61 4.67
N ILE A 66 -19.89 11.85 5.76
CA ILE A 66 -18.95 10.80 6.16
C ILE A 66 -18.90 9.70 5.09
N ASP A 67 -20.05 9.23 4.59
CA ASP A 67 -20.12 8.26 3.50
C ASP A 67 -19.46 8.75 2.21
N ARG A 68 -19.62 10.03 1.86
CA ARG A 68 -18.95 10.62 0.68
C ARG A 68 -17.43 10.61 0.83
N GLN A 69 -16.92 10.95 2.03
CA GLN A 69 -15.48 10.91 2.31
C GLN A 69 -14.95 9.47 2.28
N TYR A 70 -15.63 8.51 2.93
CA TYR A 70 -15.26 7.10 2.88
C TYR A 70 -15.28 6.53 1.45
N ARG A 71 -16.22 6.96 0.59
CA ARG A 71 -16.23 6.53 -0.82
C ARG A 71 -15.06 7.09 -1.63
N ALA A 72 -14.58 8.30 -1.32
CA ALA A 72 -13.38 8.86 -1.95
C ALA A 72 -12.13 8.10 -1.48
N GLU A 73 -12.01 7.87 -0.18
CA GLU A 73 -10.91 7.12 0.45
C GLU A 73 -10.81 5.69 -0.10
N ARG A 74 -11.95 4.97 -0.19
CA ARG A 74 -11.99 3.62 -0.76
C ARG A 74 -11.55 3.57 -2.22
N ARG A 75 -11.90 4.58 -3.02
CA ARG A 75 -11.47 4.67 -4.42
C ARG A 75 -9.98 4.92 -4.53
N PHE A 76 -9.43 5.83 -3.71
CA PHE A 76 -8.00 6.08 -3.66
C PHE A 76 -7.22 4.82 -3.22
N SER A 77 -7.67 4.16 -2.16
CA SER A 77 -7.10 2.89 -1.69
C SER A 77 -7.11 1.81 -2.77
N GLN A 78 -8.18 1.70 -3.57
CA GLN A 78 -8.24 0.78 -4.70
C GLN A 78 -7.21 1.09 -5.77
N VAL A 79 -7.07 2.37 -6.16
CA VAL A 79 -6.07 2.80 -7.16
C VAL A 79 -4.65 2.51 -6.67
N VAL A 80 -4.33 2.88 -5.43
CA VAL A 80 -3.02 2.59 -4.82
C VAL A 80 -2.75 1.09 -4.81
N ARG A 81 -3.72 0.27 -4.42
CA ARG A 81 -3.58 -1.19 -4.40
C ARG A 81 -3.24 -1.76 -5.77
N TYR A 82 -3.94 -1.33 -6.83
CA TYR A 82 -3.64 -1.80 -8.18
C TYR A 82 -2.26 -1.33 -8.66
N SER A 83 -1.91 -0.07 -8.39
CA SER A 83 -0.58 0.47 -8.70
C SER A 83 0.53 -0.27 -7.96
N THR A 84 0.33 -0.65 -6.69
CA THR A 84 1.29 -1.47 -5.93
C THR A 84 1.48 -2.85 -6.56
N VAL A 85 0.39 -3.54 -6.93
CA VAL A 85 0.48 -4.86 -7.59
C VAL A 85 1.24 -4.75 -8.92
N LEU A 86 0.95 -3.72 -9.71
CA LEU A 86 1.63 -3.48 -10.98
C LEU A 86 3.11 -3.12 -10.81
N ALA A 87 3.43 -2.28 -9.82
CA ALA A 87 4.80 -1.94 -9.47
C ALA A 87 5.60 -3.17 -9.03
N ILE A 88 5.02 -4.05 -8.20
CA ILE A 88 5.63 -5.32 -7.82
C ILE A 88 5.87 -6.18 -9.07
N PHE A 89 4.90 -6.28 -9.97
CA PHE A 89 5.04 -7.06 -11.20
C PHE A 89 6.19 -6.56 -12.08
N ILE A 90 6.28 -5.24 -12.29
CA ILE A 90 7.38 -4.62 -13.05
C ILE A 90 8.73 -4.84 -12.36
N ALA A 91 8.79 -4.70 -11.03
CA ALA A 91 10.01 -4.96 -10.27
C ALA A 91 10.48 -6.41 -10.43
N CYS A 92 9.55 -7.38 -10.46
CA CYS A 92 9.85 -8.79 -10.70
C CYS A 92 10.41 -9.02 -12.11
N LEU A 93 9.87 -8.34 -13.13
CA LEU A 93 10.41 -8.39 -14.49
C LEU A 93 11.83 -7.81 -14.56
N GLY A 94 12.09 -6.72 -13.84
CA GLY A 94 13.43 -6.13 -13.72
C GLY A 94 14.43 -7.07 -13.06
N LEU A 95 14.05 -7.67 -11.93
CA LEU A 95 14.87 -8.66 -11.25
C LEU A 95 15.14 -9.89 -12.15
N PHE A 96 14.11 -10.39 -12.83
CA PHE A 96 14.23 -11.48 -13.79
C PHE A 96 15.20 -11.15 -14.94
N GLY A 97 15.11 -9.94 -15.48
CA GLY A 97 16.02 -9.44 -16.52
C GLY A 97 17.47 -9.39 -16.03
N MET A 98 17.71 -8.76 -14.88
CA MET A 98 19.05 -8.69 -14.27
C MET A 98 19.62 -10.08 -14.00
N ALA A 99 18.80 -10.98 -13.48
CA ALA A 99 19.25 -12.34 -13.18
C ALA A 99 19.54 -13.15 -14.45
N THR A 100 18.76 -12.97 -15.53
CA THR A 100 19.04 -13.61 -16.84
C THR A 100 20.38 -13.15 -17.40
N LEU A 101 20.61 -11.83 -17.39
CA LEU A 101 21.84 -11.24 -17.92
C LEU A 101 23.06 -11.64 -17.08
N GLY A 102 22.92 -11.68 -15.75
CA GLY A 102 23.98 -12.12 -14.85
C GLY A 102 24.39 -13.57 -15.08
N ILE A 103 23.43 -14.45 -15.38
CA ILE A 103 23.70 -15.84 -15.76
C ILE A 103 24.40 -15.90 -17.11
N ALA A 104 23.88 -15.17 -18.11
CA ALA A 104 24.43 -15.14 -19.46
C ALA A 104 25.91 -14.73 -19.48
N GLN A 105 26.30 -13.73 -18.67
CA GLN A 105 27.70 -13.29 -18.54
C GLN A 105 28.60 -14.36 -17.91
N ARG A 106 28.07 -15.20 -17.01
CA ARG A 106 28.83 -16.25 -16.31
C ARG A 106 28.72 -17.63 -16.98
N THR A 107 28.02 -17.75 -18.11
CA THR A 107 27.84 -19.01 -18.83
C THR A 107 29.16 -19.67 -19.21
N LYS A 108 30.20 -18.89 -19.56
CA LYS A 108 31.54 -19.42 -19.87
C LYS A 108 32.20 -20.10 -18.65
N GLU A 109 32.15 -19.48 -17.48
CA GLU A 109 32.67 -20.04 -16.23
C GLU A 109 31.89 -21.30 -15.81
N ILE A 110 30.55 -21.25 -15.95
CA ILE A 110 29.65 -22.36 -15.64
C ILE A 110 29.90 -23.55 -16.57
N GLY A 111 30.09 -23.29 -17.87
CA GLY A 111 30.40 -24.30 -18.87
C GLY A 111 31.71 -25.03 -18.57
N VAL A 112 32.77 -24.29 -18.25
CA VAL A 112 34.08 -24.87 -17.87
C VAL A 112 34.00 -25.68 -16.57
N ARG A 113 33.26 -25.22 -15.56
CA ARG A 113 33.07 -26.01 -14.33
C ARG A 113 32.27 -27.29 -14.56
N LYS A 114 31.27 -27.27 -15.43
CA LYS A 114 30.39 -28.42 -15.71
C LYS A 114 31.16 -29.55 -16.42
N ILE A 115 32.07 -29.22 -17.35
CA ILE A 115 32.96 -30.20 -17.98
C ILE A 115 34.03 -30.74 -17.03
N LEU A 116 34.42 -29.96 -16.01
CA LEU A 116 35.33 -30.39 -14.94
C LEU A 116 34.63 -31.25 -13.86
N GLY A 117 33.34 -31.59 -14.04
CA GLY A 117 32.60 -32.47 -13.14
C GLY A 117 31.83 -31.77 -12.01
N ALA A 118 31.68 -30.44 -12.06
CA ALA A 118 30.86 -29.73 -11.07
C ALA A 118 29.38 -30.16 -11.16
N THR A 119 28.76 -30.37 -10.01
CA THR A 119 27.35 -30.79 -9.95
C THR A 119 26.42 -29.61 -10.29
N THR A 120 25.20 -29.93 -10.73
CA THR A 120 24.16 -28.92 -11.00
C THR A 120 23.84 -28.10 -9.74
N GLY A 121 23.97 -28.70 -8.55
CA GLY A 121 23.76 -28.05 -7.26
C GLY A 121 24.81 -26.96 -6.94
N ASP A 122 26.08 -27.19 -7.27
CA ASP A 122 27.15 -26.23 -7.01
C ASP A 122 26.96 -24.92 -7.78
N ILE A 123 26.46 -25.03 -9.03
CA ILE A 123 26.15 -23.88 -9.88
C ILE A 123 24.96 -23.10 -9.31
N ILE A 124 23.90 -23.81 -8.89
CA ILE A 124 22.71 -23.19 -8.29
C ILE A 124 23.08 -22.48 -6.99
N TRP A 125 23.91 -23.09 -6.14
CA TRP A 125 24.33 -22.50 -4.87
C TRP A 125 25.19 -21.25 -5.08
N LEU A 126 26.19 -21.30 -5.98
CA LEU A 126 27.05 -20.16 -6.29
C LEU A 126 26.24 -18.96 -6.77
N LEU A 127 25.28 -19.21 -7.66
CA LEU A 127 24.44 -18.19 -8.26
C LEU A 127 23.47 -17.61 -7.23
N SER A 128 22.79 -18.49 -6.47
CA SER A 128 21.86 -18.09 -5.41
C SER A 128 22.55 -17.27 -4.31
N LYS A 129 23.78 -17.62 -3.94
CA LYS A 129 24.57 -16.89 -2.92
C LYS A 129 24.83 -15.44 -3.33
N ASN A 130 25.26 -15.22 -4.58
CA ASN A 130 25.55 -13.87 -5.07
C ASN A 130 24.28 -12.99 -5.05
N PHE A 131 23.15 -13.52 -5.53
CA PHE A 131 21.88 -12.79 -5.48
C PHE A 131 21.39 -12.56 -4.05
N THR A 132 21.53 -13.55 -3.16
CA THR A 132 21.14 -13.41 -1.75
C THR A 132 21.93 -12.29 -1.05
N LEU A 133 23.23 -12.17 -1.33
CA LEU A 133 24.06 -11.11 -0.77
C LEU A 133 23.60 -9.73 -1.27
N LEU A 134 23.38 -9.58 -2.58
CA LEU A 134 22.87 -8.36 -3.19
C LEU A 134 21.51 -7.94 -2.59
N VAL A 135 20.57 -8.88 -2.46
CA VAL A 135 19.24 -8.61 -1.89
C VAL A 135 19.32 -8.34 -0.40
N GLY A 136 20.21 -9.01 0.34
CA GLY A 136 20.44 -8.77 1.75
C GLY A 136 20.93 -7.34 2.01
N ILE A 137 21.89 -6.85 1.22
CA ILE A 137 22.36 -5.45 1.31
C ILE A 137 21.22 -4.48 0.97
N ALA A 138 20.47 -4.76 -0.09
CA ALA A 138 19.33 -3.93 -0.48
C ALA A 138 18.27 -3.86 0.64
N ALA A 139 17.93 -4.99 1.27
CA ALA A 139 16.97 -5.07 2.37
C ALA A 139 17.46 -4.32 3.62
N LEU A 140 18.75 -4.43 3.95
CA LEU A 140 19.37 -3.75 5.08
C LEU A 140 19.27 -2.22 4.95
N LEU A 141 19.37 -1.69 3.73
CA LEU A 141 19.21 -0.26 3.44
C LEU A 141 17.74 0.15 3.30
N ALA A 142 16.91 -0.70 2.70
CA ALA A 142 15.51 -0.39 2.42
C ALA A 142 14.65 -0.34 3.70
N ILE A 143 14.86 -1.25 4.66
CA ILE A 143 14.08 -1.31 5.90
C ILE A 143 14.16 -0.01 6.73
N PRO A 144 15.34 0.54 7.08
CA PRO A 144 15.42 1.77 7.86
C PRO A 144 14.92 2.98 7.06
N LEU A 145 15.14 3.00 5.75
CA LEU A 145 14.66 4.07 4.89
C LEU A 145 13.12 4.06 4.82
N ALA A 146 12.51 2.89 4.67
CA ALA A 146 11.06 2.71 4.70
C ALA A 146 10.47 3.11 6.06
N TRP A 147 11.12 2.75 7.16
CA TRP A 147 10.71 3.18 8.50
C TRP A 147 10.68 4.71 8.60
N TYR A 148 11.75 5.39 8.19
CA TYR A 148 11.88 6.84 8.28
C TYR A 148 10.82 7.60 7.47
N PHE A 149 10.62 7.21 6.21
CA PHE A 149 9.60 7.84 5.36
C PHE A 149 8.19 7.58 5.88
N MET A 150 7.92 6.35 6.34
CA MET A 150 6.59 5.98 6.79
C MET A 150 6.26 6.59 8.15
N SER A 151 7.24 6.77 9.04
CA SER A 151 7.03 7.50 10.30
C SER A 151 6.67 8.97 10.05
N GLY A 152 7.38 9.65 9.12
CA GLY A 152 7.06 11.04 8.78
C GLY A 152 5.68 11.17 8.13
N TRP A 153 5.34 10.25 7.21
CA TRP A 153 4.03 10.27 6.56
C TRP A 153 2.87 9.99 7.54
N LEU A 154 3.08 9.13 8.55
CA LEU A 154 2.04 8.82 9.54
C LEU A 154 1.82 9.93 10.58
N GLU A 155 2.71 10.91 10.71
CA GLU A 155 2.53 12.02 11.66
C GLU A 155 1.39 12.96 11.25
N ASP A 156 1.12 13.07 9.94
CA ASP A 156 0.06 13.93 9.40
C ASP A 156 -1.36 13.35 9.57
N PHE A 157 -1.49 12.08 10.03
CA PHE A 157 -2.77 11.42 10.20
C PHE A 157 -3.18 11.30 11.68
N ALA A 158 -4.39 11.75 12.00
CA ALA A 158 -4.96 11.63 13.35
C ALA A 158 -5.15 10.18 13.82
N TYR A 159 -5.40 9.25 12.88
CA TYR A 159 -5.50 7.81 13.13
C TYR A 159 -4.27 7.08 12.59
N ARG A 160 -3.25 6.90 13.42
CA ARG A 160 -1.97 6.29 13.04
C ARG A 160 -1.97 4.79 13.33
N ILE A 161 -1.50 4.00 12.37
CA ILE A 161 -1.20 2.58 12.57
C ILE A 161 0.21 2.51 13.18
N SER A 162 0.37 1.87 14.34
CA SER A 162 1.71 1.62 14.88
C SER A 162 2.45 0.66 13.94
N ILE A 163 3.46 1.16 13.22
CA ILE A 163 4.33 0.33 12.39
C ILE A 163 5.14 -0.54 13.36
N SER A 164 4.85 -1.83 13.42
CA SER A 164 5.66 -2.73 14.24
C SER A 164 6.94 -3.04 13.46
N PRO A 165 8.13 -3.06 14.11
CA PRO A 165 9.33 -3.62 13.49
C PRO A 165 9.10 -5.04 12.93
N LEU A 166 8.17 -5.79 13.53
CA LEU A 166 7.76 -7.12 13.07
C LEU A 166 7.11 -7.08 11.67
N THR A 167 6.27 -6.07 11.36
CA THR A 167 5.61 -6.00 10.05
C THR A 167 6.60 -5.71 8.93
N LEU A 168 7.63 -4.90 9.20
CA LEU A 168 8.73 -4.66 8.26
C LEU A 168 9.62 -5.89 8.11
N GLY A 169 9.91 -6.59 9.22
CA GLY A 169 10.63 -7.87 9.19
C GLY A 169 9.91 -8.91 8.33
N LEU A 170 8.59 -9.07 8.51
CA LEU A 170 7.76 -9.95 7.69
C LEU A 170 7.76 -9.55 6.21
N ALA A 171 7.63 -8.25 5.90
CA ALA A 171 7.69 -7.77 4.53
C ALA A 171 9.05 -8.07 3.86
N GLY A 172 10.15 -7.83 4.58
CA GLY A 172 11.50 -8.17 4.12
C GLY A 172 11.69 -9.68 3.91
N LEU A 173 11.15 -10.51 4.81
CA LEU A 173 11.19 -11.97 4.70
C LEU A 173 10.42 -12.45 3.47
N VAL A 174 9.21 -11.92 3.22
CA VAL A 174 8.43 -12.23 2.02
C VAL A 174 9.18 -11.82 0.76
N ALA A 175 9.80 -10.64 0.74
CA ALA A 175 10.60 -10.19 -0.40
C ALA A 175 11.81 -11.11 -0.66
N LEU A 176 12.49 -11.58 0.39
CA LEU A 176 13.58 -12.55 0.29
C LEU A 176 13.11 -13.89 -0.26
N LEU A 177 12.02 -14.45 0.27
CA LEU A 177 11.44 -15.70 -0.22
C LEU A 177 11.04 -15.59 -1.70
N PHE A 178 10.44 -14.47 -2.08
CA PHE A 178 10.04 -14.23 -3.46
C PHE A 178 11.24 -14.14 -4.40
N THR A 179 12.30 -13.46 -3.96
CA THR A 179 13.58 -13.40 -4.69
C THR A 179 14.18 -14.79 -4.87
N TRP A 180 14.24 -15.59 -3.80
CA TRP A 180 14.74 -16.96 -3.87
C TRP A 180 13.93 -17.85 -4.80
N LEU A 181 12.61 -17.66 -4.83
CA LEU A 181 11.74 -18.40 -5.75
C LEU A 181 12.06 -18.06 -7.22
N ILE A 182 12.19 -16.77 -7.55
CA ILE A 182 12.52 -16.31 -8.91
C ILE A 182 13.92 -16.79 -9.33
N VAL A 183 14.94 -16.46 -8.51
CA VAL A 183 16.34 -16.77 -8.82
C VAL A 183 16.58 -18.27 -8.82
N GLY A 184 16.00 -19.01 -7.87
CA GLY A 184 16.09 -20.45 -7.78
C GLY A 184 15.49 -21.14 -9.00
N TRP A 185 14.29 -20.73 -9.42
CA TRP A 185 13.66 -21.26 -10.63
C TRP A 185 14.51 -20.98 -11.87
N GLN A 186 15.03 -19.77 -12.01
CA GLN A 186 15.85 -19.40 -13.16
C GLN A 186 17.20 -20.13 -13.18
N SER A 187 17.85 -20.25 -12.03
CA SER A 187 19.11 -20.98 -11.87
C SER A 187 18.93 -22.45 -12.23
N ALA A 188 17.83 -23.07 -11.76
CA ALA A 188 17.48 -24.44 -12.12
C ALA A 188 17.24 -24.58 -13.63
N ARG A 189 16.48 -23.66 -14.24
CA ARG A 189 16.23 -23.65 -15.68
C ARG A 189 17.52 -23.50 -16.49
N ALA A 190 18.45 -22.63 -16.07
CA ALA A 190 19.74 -22.44 -16.73
C ALA A 190 20.65 -23.67 -16.59
N ALA A 191 20.65 -24.31 -15.41
CA ALA A 191 21.48 -25.47 -15.13
C ALA A 191 20.99 -26.75 -15.86
N LEU A 192 19.67 -26.86 -16.06
CA LEU A 192 18.99 -27.90 -16.84
C LEU A 192 18.95 -27.60 -18.35
N GLY A 193 19.19 -26.35 -18.75
CA GLY A 193 19.33 -25.97 -20.15
C GLY A 193 20.42 -26.81 -20.83
N ARG A 194 20.09 -27.43 -21.96
CA ARG A 194 21.01 -28.31 -22.70
C ARG A 194 22.20 -27.46 -23.17
N PRO A 195 23.44 -27.76 -22.74
CA PRO A 195 24.63 -26.96 -23.07
C PRO A 195 25.01 -27.01 -24.56
N VAL A 196 24.34 -27.86 -25.35
CA VAL A 196 24.61 -28.08 -26.78
C VAL A 196 24.22 -26.88 -27.63
N ASP A 197 23.21 -26.08 -27.25
CA ASP A 197 22.84 -24.88 -28.00
C ASP A 197 23.78 -23.69 -27.74
N ALA A 198 24.41 -23.63 -26.55
CA ALA A 198 25.32 -22.55 -26.19
C ALA A 198 26.67 -22.59 -26.94
N LEU A 199 27.03 -23.75 -27.51
CA LEU A 199 28.23 -23.96 -28.31
C LEU A 199 27.96 -23.94 -29.83
N ARG A 200 26.70 -23.94 -30.26
CA ARG A 200 26.31 -23.99 -31.68
C ARG A 200 25.86 -22.63 -32.25
N THR A 201 25.98 -21.57 -31.45
CA THR A 201 25.68 -20.19 -31.84
C THR A 201 26.93 -19.34 -32.12
N GLU A 202 28.10 -19.96 -32.28
CA GLU A 202 29.15 -19.41 -33.14
C GLU A 202 29.07 -20.02 -34.53
#